data_AF-A0A0F8YBF8-F1
#
_entry.id   AF-A0A0F8YBF8-F1
#
_cell.length_a   1.000
_cell.length_b   1.000
_cell.length_c   1.000
_cell.angle_alpha   90.00
_cell.angle_beta   90.00
_cell.angle_gamma   90.00
#
_symmetry.space_group_name_H-M   'P 1'
#
loop_
_entity.id
_entity.type
_entity.pdbx_description
1 polymer ?
#
loop_
_entity_poly.entity_id
_entity_poly.type
_entity_poly.pdbx_seq_one_letter_code
_entity_poly.pdbx_strand_id
1 'polypeptide(L)'
;TTLTADRDSWKKLFTNSTIERSITDAAASSNAFSPRQIVAILGRDTQLVEVLDSEGKPTGSLEPKVRFSDKDKEGKPVTLELSPDEAVKRMREMDEYLNLFRGDGAGGAGLRSQPGGKKPDLKNLAQDPVAWRKARKEGTVNFQ
;
A
#
# COMPACT_ATOMS: atom_id res chain seq x y z
N THR A 1 -32.81 -14.17 13.34
CA THR A 1 -31.92 -14.27 12.15
C THR A 1 -31.50 -12.92 11.60
N THR A 2 -32.10 -11.79 11.99
CA THR A 2 -31.76 -10.43 11.54
C THR A 2 -30.44 -9.89 12.11
N LEU A 3 -30.16 -10.12 13.40
CA LEU A 3 -28.97 -9.59 14.08
C LEU A 3 -27.63 -10.02 13.44
N THR A 4 -27.52 -11.27 13.00
CA THR A 4 -26.29 -11.78 12.37
C THR A 4 -26.10 -11.16 10.98
N ALA A 5 -27.18 -11.03 10.20
CA ALA A 5 -27.14 -10.41 8.89
C ALA A 5 -26.80 -8.91 8.98
N ASP A 6 -27.38 -8.20 9.94
CA ASP A 6 -27.08 -6.78 10.17
C ASP A 6 -25.63 -6.58 10.58
N ARG A 7 -25.14 -7.37 11.55
CA ARG A 7 -23.74 -7.35 11.99
C ARG A 7 -22.78 -7.56 10.80
N ASP A 8 -23.04 -8.56 9.97
CA ASP A 8 -22.16 -8.91 8.86
C ASP A 8 -22.20 -7.84 7.75
N SER A 9 -23.38 -7.25 7.51
CA SER A 9 -23.54 -6.12 6.60
C SER A 9 -22.75 -4.91 7.08
N TRP A 10 -22.89 -4.51 8.35
CA TRP A 10 -22.14 -3.40 8.93
C TRP A 10 -20.64 -3.64 8.92
N LYS A 11 -20.19 -4.86 9.25
CA LYS A 11 -18.78 -5.22 9.19
C LYS A 11 -18.22 -5.06 7.77
N LYS A 12 -18.96 -5.53 6.75
CA LYS A 12 -18.58 -5.39 5.35
C LYS A 12 -18.53 -3.93 4.92
N LEU A 13 -19.56 -3.14 5.23
CA LEU A 13 -19.62 -1.72 4.91
C LEU A 13 -18.46 -0.96 5.56
N PHE A 14 -18.23 -1.17 6.85
CA PHE A 14 -17.12 -0.56 7.58
C PHE A 14 -15.75 -0.92 6.98
N THR A 15 -15.55 -2.20 6.66
CA THR A 15 -14.30 -2.69 6.07
C THR A 15 -14.06 -2.04 4.71
N ASN A 16 -15.07 -2.06 3.83
CA ASN A 16 -14.99 -1.49 2.50
C ASN A 16 -14.75 0.02 2.56
N SER A 17 -15.53 0.76 3.36
CA SER A 17 -15.40 2.22 3.45
C SER A 17 -14.04 2.64 4.01
N THR A 18 -13.50 1.89 4.98
CA THR A 18 -12.19 2.19 5.58
C THR A 18 -11.07 1.97 4.57
N ILE A 19 -11.12 0.85 3.84
CA ILE A 19 -10.14 0.52 2.79
C ILE A 19 -10.21 1.54 1.64
N GLU A 20 -11.41 1.80 1.11
CA GLU A 20 -11.60 2.73 -0.01
C GLU A 20 -11.13 4.14 0.35
N ARG A 21 -11.47 4.63 1.56
CA ARG A 21 -11.02 5.93 2.04
C ARG A 21 -9.51 5.98 2.14
N SER A 22 -8.88 5.00 2.80
CA SER A 22 -7.43 5.02 3.01
C SER A 22 -6.64 4.97 1.70
N ILE A 23 -7.09 4.17 0.71
CA ILE A 23 -6.45 4.13 -0.61
C ILE A 23 -6.70 5.44 -1.38
N THR A 24 -7.91 6.01 -1.27
CA THR A 24 -8.25 7.28 -1.93
C THR A 24 -7.38 8.43 -1.39
N ASP A 25 -7.21 8.51 -0.07
CA ASP A 25 -6.39 9.51 0.61
C ASP A 25 -4.91 9.38 0.19
N ALA A 26 -4.39 8.15 0.14
CA ALA A 26 -3.03 7.84 -0.34
C ALA A 26 -2.82 8.23 -1.82
N ALA A 27 -3.79 7.89 -2.67
CA ALA A 27 -3.78 8.20 -4.10
C ALA A 27 -3.82 9.72 -4.36
N ALA A 28 -4.67 10.45 -3.63
CA ALA A 28 -4.76 11.90 -3.73
C ALA A 28 -3.45 12.57 -3.30
N SER A 29 -2.87 12.11 -2.19
CA SER A 29 -1.58 12.62 -1.68
C SER A 29 -0.40 12.34 -2.62
N SER A 30 -0.52 11.33 -3.48
CA SER A 30 0.51 10.93 -4.44
C SER A 30 0.28 11.47 -5.86
N ASN A 31 -0.59 12.47 -6.04
CA ASN A 31 -0.92 13.09 -7.32
C ASN A 31 -1.50 12.11 -8.38
N ALA A 32 -2.30 11.13 -7.96
CA ALA A 32 -2.98 10.23 -8.90
C ALA A 32 -3.89 11.00 -9.88
N PHE A 33 -3.93 10.58 -11.15
CA PHE A 33 -4.89 11.11 -12.13
C PHE A 33 -6.33 10.78 -11.72
N SER A 34 -6.54 9.53 -11.30
CA SER A 34 -7.83 9.01 -10.86
C SER A 34 -7.64 8.10 -9.65
N PRO A 35 -7.91 8.59 -8.42
CA PRO A 35 -7.86 7.77 -7.21
C PRO A 35 -8.70 6.49 -7.31
N ARG A 36 -9.83 6.55 -8.02
CA ARG A 36 -10.72 5.40 -8.24
C ARG A 36 -10.03 4.23 -8.97
N GLN A 37 -9.11 4.51 -9.89
CA GLN A 37 -8.36 3.44 -10.56
C GLN A 37 -7.41 2.73 -9.60
N ILE A 38 -6.75 3.48 -8.73
CA ILE A 38 -5.87 2.93 -7.69
C ILE A 38 -6.68 2.09 -6.69
N VAL A 39 -7.85 2.57 -6.28
CA VAL A 39 -8.79 1.79 -5.45
C VAL A 39 -9.18 0.48 -6.13
N ALA A 40 -9.47 0.48 -7.44
CA ALA A 40 -9.83 -0.73 -8.17
C ALA A 40 -8.69 -1.76 -8.24
N ILE A 41 -7.43 -1.29 -8.29
CA ILE A 41 -6.24 -2.15 -8.31
C ILE A 41 -5.95 -2.70 -6.92
N LEU A 42 -5.83 -1.83 -5.91
CA LEU A 42 -5.38 -2.21 -4.58
C LEU A 42 -6.49 -2.77 -3.68
N GLY A 43 -7.73 -2.37 -3.88
CA GLY A 43 -8.84 -2.67 -2.96
C GLY A 43 -9.09 -4.16 -2.76
N ARG A 44 -8.98 -4.97 -3.82
CA ARG A 44 -9.14 -6.43 -3.75
C ARG A 44 -8.08 -7.10 -2.87
N ASP A 45 -6.88 -6.55 -2.88
CA ASP A 45 -5.71 -7.14 -2.22
C ASP A 45 -5.43 -6.45 -0.87
N THR A 46 -6.35 -5.61 -0.39
CA THR A 46 -6.30 -4.92 0.90
C THR A 46 -7.23 -5.55 1.92
N GLN A 47 -6.78 -5.63 3.18
CA GLN A 47 -7.56 -6.14 4.30
C GLN A 47 -7.33 -5.28 5.56
N LEU A 48 -8.31 -5.24 6.46
CA LEU A 48 -8.10 -4.70 7.80
C LEU A 48 -7.45 -5.76 8.68
N VAL A 49 -6.30 -5.44 9.26
CA VAL A 49 -5.60 -6.27 10.23
C VAL A 49 -5.47 -5.55 11.56
N GLU A 50 -5.38 -6.33 12.63
CA GLU A 50 -5.22 -5.80 13.97
C GLU A 50 -3.80 -5.32 14.20
N VAL A 51 -3.68 -4.09 14.70
CA VAL A 51 -2.42 -3.51 15.11
C VAL A 51 -1.95 -4.27 16.34
N LEU A 52 -0.75 -4.82 16.27
CA LEU A 52 -0.09 -5.49 17.38
C LEU A 52 0.83 -4.50 18.13
N ASP A 53 0.88 -4.61 19.45
CA ASP A 53 1.82 -3.87 20.27
C ASP A 53 3.25 -4.43 20.19
N SER A 54 4.17 -3.87 20.98
CA SER A 54 5.58 -4.31 21.04
C SER A 54 5.76 -5.74 21.54
N GLU A 55 4.77 -6.31 22.22
CA GLU A 55 4.78 -7.68 22.74
C GLU A 55 4.05 -8.65 21.79
N GLY A 56 3.59 -8.16 20.63
CA GLY A 56 2.82 -8.94 19.67
C GLY A 56 1.37 -9.16 20.08
N LYS A 57 0.86 -8.42 21.07
CA LYS A 57 -0.53 -8.53 21.52
C LYS A 57 -1.43 -7.61 20.71
N PRO A 58 -2.68 -8.01 20.45
CA PRO A 58 -3.62 -7.18 19.71
C PRO A 58 -4.06 -5.95 20.51
N THR A 59 -4.11 -4.79 19.87
CA THR A 59 -4.45 -3.51 20.50
C THR A 59 -5.94 -3.15 20.41
N GLY A 60 -6.74 -3.93 19.68
CA GLY A 60 -8.12 -3.57 19.34
C GLY A 60 -8.25 -2.52 18.24
N SER A 61 -7.14 -1.95 17.75
CA SER A 61 -7.13 -1.05 16.60
C SER A 61 -6.94 -1.81 15.30
N LEU A 62 -7.68 -1.45 14.26
CA LEU A 62 -7.57 -2.05 12.93
C LEU A 62 -6.92 -1.06 11.96
N GLU A 63 -6.01 -1.56 11.13
CA GLU A 63 -5.38 -0.80 10.06
C GLU A 63 -5.48 -1.52 8.70
N PRO A 64 -5.69 -0.80 7.59
CA PRO A 64 -5.63 -1.39 6.27
C PRO A 64 -4.19 -1.79 5.90
N LYS A 65 -4.02 -3.03 5.42
CA LYS A 65 -2.79 -3.53 4.82
C LYS A 65 -3.07 -4.11 3.45
N VAL A 66 -2.24 -3.73 2.49
CA VAL A 66 -2.24 -4.16 1.09
C VAL A 66 -1.23 -5.30 0.94
N ARG A 67 -1.67 -6.43 0.41
CA ARG A 67 -0.76 -7.49 -0.06
C ARG A 67 -0.28 -7.11 -1.45
N PHE A 68 0.91 -6.53 -1.52
CA PHE A 68 1.47 -5.96 -2.73
C PHE A 68 2.50 -6.90 -3.36
N SER A 69 2.28 -7.29 -4.61
CA SER A 69 3.23 -8.10 -5.38
C SER A 69 4.28 -7.21 -6.04
N ASP A 70 5.55 -7.50 -5.79
CA ASP A 70 6.70 -6.76 -6.29
C ASP A 70 7.80 -7.72 -6.79
N LYS A 71 8.92 -7.20 -7.29
CA LYS A 71 10.10 -7.96 -7.68
C LYS A 71 11.31 -7.52 -6.83
N ASP A 72 12.06 -8.49 -6.32
CA ASP A 72 13.33 -8.23 -5.64
C ASP A 72 14.43 -7.75 -6.63
N LYS A 73 15.63 -7.49 -6.12
CA LYS A 73 16.78 -7.07 -6.94
C LYS A 73 17.21 -8.12 -7.98
N GLU A 74 16.90 -9.39 -7.75
CA GLU A 74 17.16 -10.50 -8.67
C GLU A 74 16.01 -10.71 -9.67
N GLY A 75 14.97 -9.86 -9.62
CA GLY A 75 13.79 -9.95 -10.47
C GLY A 75 12.79 -11.01 -10.05
N LYS A 76 12.95 -11.61 -8.86
CA LYS A 76 12.05 -12.66 -8.35
C LYS A 76 10.82 -12.03 -7.72
N PRO A 77 9.61 -12.59 -7.96
CA PRO A 77 8.39 -12.09 -7.37
C PRO A 77 8.41 -12.25 -5.85
N VAL A 78 7.97 -11.20 -5.15
CA VAL A 78 7.89 -11.13 -3.69
C VAL A 78 6.58 -10.48 -3.29
N THR A 79 5.96 -10.94 -2.21
CA THR A 79 4.72 -10.33 -1.68
C THR A 79 5.05 -9.57 -0.40
N LEU A 80 4.66 -8.30 -0.34
CA LEU A 80 4.86 -7.41 0.80
C LEU A 80 3.53 -7.04 1.44
N GLU A 81 3.53 -6.81 2.75
CA GLU A 81 2.39 -6.23 3.45
C GLU A 81 2.64 -4.73 3.67
N LEU A 82 2.01 -3.90 2.84
CA LEU A 82 2.20 -2.44 2.82
C LEU A 82 1.00 -1.71 3.42
N SER A 83 1.19 -0.53 4.00
CA SER A 83 0.06 0.40 4.17
C SER A 83 -0.41 0.89 2.79
N PRO A 84 -1.64 1.41 2.67
CA PRO A 84 -2.10 2.02 1.42
C PRO A 84 -1.18 3.14 0.92
N ASP A 85 -0.66 4.00 1.80
CA ASP A 85 0.29 5.05 1.42
C ASP A 85 1.58 4.49 0.79
N GLU A 86 2.16 3.45 1.40
CA GLU A 86 3.39 2.84 0.91
C GLU A 86 3.17 2.08 -0.39
N ALA A 87 2.03 1.38 -0.52
CA ALA A 87 1.67 0.71 -1.77
C ALA A 87 1.54 1.72 -2.92
N VAL A 88 0.86 2.84 -2.70
CA VAL A 88 0.70 3.89 -3.71
C VAL A 88 2.04 4.54 -4.06
N LYS A 89 2.90 4.84 -3.06
CA LYS A 89 4.27 5.31 -3.31
C LYS A 89 5.07 4.32 -4.14
N ARG A 90 4.99 3.02 -3.80
CA ARG A 90 5.67 1.97 -4.55
C ARG A 90 5.17 1.88 -5.99
N MET A 91 3.86 2.01 -6.23
CA MET A 91 3.30 2.07 -7.58
C MET A 91 3.90 3.23 -8.39
N ARG A 92 4.16 4.38 -7.76
CA ARG A 92 4.75 5.55 -8.43
C ARG A 92 6.19 5.33 -8.89
N GLU A 93 6.89 4.35 -8.31
CA GLU A 93 8.25 3.96 -8.68
C GLU A 93 8.28 2.82 -9.72
N MET A 94 7.13 2.29 -10.14
CA MET A 94 7.03 1.17 -11.06
C MET A 94 6.54 1.61 -12.43
N ASP A 95 7.32 1.29 -13.47
CA ASP A 95 7.03 1.68 -14.86
C ASP A 95 5.62 1.28 -15.32
N GLU A 96 5.10 0.14 -14.85
CA GLU A 96 3.77 -0.37 -15.20
C GLU A 96 2.61 0.46 -14.64
N TYR A 97 2.85 1.28 -13.62
CA TYR A 97 1.84 2.09 -12.95
C TYR A 97 2.04 3.60 -13.13
N LEU A 98 3.10 4.04 -13.83
CA LEU A 98 3.39 5.47 -14.03
C LEU A 98 2.23 6.23 -14.70
N ASN A 99 1.45 5.55 -15.56
CA ASN A 99 0.27 6.12 -16.21
C ASN A 99 -0.85 6.52 -15.22
N LEU A 100 -0.80 6.05 -13.98
CA LEU A 100 -1.79 6.36 -12.94
C LEU A 100 -1.50 7.69 -12.23
N PHE A 101 -0.30 8.26 -12.40
CA PHE A 101 0.17 9.43 -11.66
C PHE A 101 0.49 10.61 -12.56
N ARG A 102 0.13 11.81 -12.12
CA ARG A 102 0.53 13.05 -12.78
C ARG A 102 2.06 13.19 -12.64
N GLY A 103 2.73 13.49 -13.75
CA GLY A 103 4.15 13.82 -13.72
C GLY A 103 4.39 15.14 -12.98
N ASP A 104 5.49 15.23 -12.24
CA ASP A 104 5.86 16.46 -11.48
C ASP A 104 6.39 17.59 -12.37
N GLY A 105 6.43 17.39 -13.70
CA GLY A 105 6.95 18.37 -14.65
C GLY A 105 5.93 19.47 -14.93
N ALA A 106 6.36 20.73 -14.76
CA ALA A 106 5.71 21.86 -15.40
C ALA A 106 5.62 21.59 -16.90
N GLY A 107 4.41 21.65 -17.46
CA GLY A 107 4.13 21.22 -18.83
C GLY A 107 5.06 21.86 -19.86
N GLY A 108 5.53 21.05 -20.81
CA GLY A 108 6.23 21.53 -22.01
C GLY A 108 7.67 21.05 -22.18
N ALA A 109 7.89 19.73 -22.19
CA ALA A 109 8.93 19.03 -22.95
C ALA A 109 8.75 17.54 -22.67
N GLY A 110 8.85 16.67 -23.67
CA GLY A 110 8.62 15.22 -23.59
C GLY A 110 9.62 14.41 -22.75
N LEU A 111 10.08 14.96 -21.62
CA LEU A 111 11.00 14.31 -20.70
C LEU A 111 10.20 13.51 -19.67
N ARG A 112 10.17 12.19 -19.83
CA ARG A 112 9.76 11.25 -18.79
C ARG A 112 10.77 11.36 -17.64
N SER A 113 10.43 12.10 -16.59
CA SER A 113 11.18 12.04 -15.34
C SER A 113 10.84 10.73 -14.66
N GLN A 114 11.74 9.75 -14.78
CA GLN A 114 11.65 8.49 -14.04
C GLN A 114 12.23 8.75 -12.65
N PRO A 115 11.50 8.47 -11.55
CA PRO A 115 12.04 8.61 -10.21
C PRO A 115 13.28 7.71 -10.08
N GLY A 116 14.46 8.32 -10.02
CA GLY A 116 15.74 7.63 -9.86
C GLY A 116 15.96 7.16 -8.43
N GLY A 117 15.06 6.31 -7.90
CA GLY A 117 15.20 5.69 -6.59
C GLY A 117 16.01 4.38 -6.66
N LYS A 118 16.94 4.16 -5.74
CA LYS A 118 17.60 2.85 -5.58
C LYS A 118 16.54 1.82 -5.17
N LYS A 119 16.36 0.76 -5.94
CA LYS A 119 15.45 -0.35 -5.59
C LYS A 119 15.83 -0.94 -4.22
N PRO A 120 14.92 -0.94 -3.22
CA PRO A 120 15.20 -1.52 -1.91
C PRO A 120 15.46 -3.04 -2.01
N ASP A 121 16.23 -3.58 -1.05
CA ASP A 121 16.55 -5.02 -1.02
C ASP A 121 15.40 -5.83 -0.41
N LEU A 122 14.41 -6.19 -1.23
CA LEU A 122 13.18 -6.81 -0.75
C LEU A 122 13.34 -8.29 -0.35
N LYS A 123 14.45 -8.94 -0.72
CA LYS A 123 14.65 -10.40 -0.62
C LYS A 123 14.75 -10.89 0.83
N ASN A 124 15.45 -10.15 1.69
CA ASN A 124 15.57 -10.48 3.12
C ASN A 124 14.40 -9.94 3.96
N LEU A 125 13.62 -9.02 3.40
CA LEU A 125 12.61 -8.23 4.09
C LEU A 125 11.20 -8.84 4.00
N ALA A 126 10.94 -9.67 2.99
CA ALA A 126 9.65 -10.36 2.82
C ALA A 126 9.56 -11.74 3.51
N GLN A 127 10.68 -12.28 4.01
CA GLN A 127 10.69 -13.60 4.64
C GLN A 127 10.21 -13.58 6.10
N ASP A 128 10.20 -12.41 6.75
CA ASP A 128 9.69 -12.23 8.11
C ASP A 128 8.85 -10.93 8.23
N PRO A 129 7.51 -11.03 8.26
CA PRO A 129 6.60 -9.89 8.45
C PRO A 129 6.88 -9.07 9.73
N VAL A 130 7.48 -9.68 10.77
CA VAL A 130 7.85 -8.99 12.01
C VAL A 130 9.12 -8.17 11.81
N ALA A 131 10.13 -8.72 11.13
CA ALA A 131 11.34 -7.98 10.74
C ALA A 131 11.01 -6.79 9.83
N TRP A 132 10.05 -6.94 8.90
CA TRP A 132 9.52 -5.86 8.05
C TRP A 132 8.91 -4.72 8.87
N ARG A 133 8.05 -5.04 9.85
CA ARG A 133 7.45 -4.05 10.77
C ARG A 133 8.51 -3.32 11.60
N LYS A 134 9.53 -4.04 12.08
CA LYS A 134 10.63 -3.46 12.87
C LYS A 134 11.50 -2.52 12.03
N ALA A 135 11.89 -2.94 10.83
CA ALA A 135 12.69 -2.13 9.91
C ALA A 135 12.00 -0.80 9.52
N ARG A 136 10.66 -0.79 9.41
CA ARG A 136 9.86 0.42 9.23
C ARG A 136 9.91 1.37 10.42
N LYS A 137 9.76 0.85 11.63
CA LYS A 137 9.82 1.65 12.86
C LYS A 137 11.21 2.26 13.06
N GLU A 138 12.25 1.56 12.62
CA GLU A 138 13.65 1.98 12.73
C GLU A 138 14.14 2.82 11.53
N GLY A 139 13.30 3.04 10.51
CA GLY A 139 13.60 3.91 9.37
C GLY A 139 14.64 3.35 8.37
N THR A 140 14.92 2.05 8.42
CA THR A 140 15.91 1.39 7.54
C THR A 140 15.38 1.05 6.15
N VAL A 141 14.06 1.15 5.95
CA VAL A 141 13.39 1.01 4.65
C VAL A 141 12.61 2.28 4.38
N ASN A 142 12.98 3.01 3.33
CA ASN A 142 12.37 4.28 2.97
C ASN A 142 11.94 4.24 1.50
N PHE A 143 10.65 4.46 1.25
CA PHE A 143 10.11 4.74 -0.09
C PHE A 143 10.11 6.26 -0.24
N GLN A 144 11.01 6.80 -1.08
CA GLN A 144 11.19 8.24 -1.29
C GLN A 144 10.08 8.82 -2.18
#